data_AF-A0A7I4Z3K9-F1
#
_entry.id   AF-A0A7I4Z3K9-F1
#
_cell.length_a   1.000
_cell.length_b   1.000
_cell.length_c   1.000
_cell.angle_alpha   90.00
_cell.angle_beta   90.00
_cell.angle_gamma   90.00
#
_symmetry.space_group_name_H-M   'P 1'
#
loop_
_entity.id
_entity.type
_entity.pdbx_description
1 polymer ?
#
loop_
_entity_poly.entity_id
_entity_poly.type
_entity_poly.pdbx_seq_one_letter_code
_entity_poly.pdbx_strand_id
1 'polypeptide(L)'
;MGRPDPERPRLVKVVLPTRAHWRRALANARLLRGAGLSNVFIRRSMTEDERKRESELRQQARERNKGKTLRVWVVYQGHLNYRTDARETSSGARSNCPNLLPAKRP
;
A
#
# COMPACT_ATOMS: atom_id res chain seq x y z
N MET A 1 14.65 -16.38 -17.70
CA MET A 1 13.34 -16.75 -17.09
C MET A 1 13.12 -18.22 -17.41
N GLY A 2 12.92 -19.09 -16.42
CA GLY A 2 12.77 -20.54 -16.63
C GLY A 2 11.45 -20.95 -17.32
N ARG A 3 11.26 -22.26 -17.53
CA ARG A 3 10.03 -22.82 -18.13
C ARG A 3 8.77 -22.43 -17.34
N PRO A 4 7.61 -22.22 -17.99
CA PRO A 4 6.35 -22.00 -17.31
C PRO A 4 5.88 -23.23 -16.56
N ASP A 5 5.59 -23.02 -15.28
CA ASP A 5 4.88 -23.99 -14.45
C ASP A 5 3.47 -23.42 -14.21
N PRO A 6 2.41 -24.07 -14.68
CA PRO A 6 1.04 -23.62 -14.48
C PRO A 6 0.59 -23.71 -13.01
N GLU A 7 1.24 -24.54 -12.20
CA GLU A 7 0.89 -24.74 -10.78
C GLU A 7 1.35 -23.57 -9.90
N ARG A 8 2.33 -22.77 -10.36
CA ARG A 8 2.98 -21.73 -9.55
C ARG A 8 2.82 -20.34 -10.15
N PRO A 9 2.22 -19.37 -9.42
CA PRO A 9 2.12 -18.01 -9.90
C PRO A 9 3.51 -17.39 -10.10
N ARG A 10 3.73 -16.83 -11.28
CA ARG A 10 5.02 -16.28 -11.69
C ARG A 10 5.22 -14.89 -11.12
N LEU A 11 6.42 -14.64 -10.57
CA LEU A 11 6.84 -13.29 -10.22
C LEU A 11 7.33 -12.56 -11.47
N VAL A 12 6.64 -11.48 -11.85
CA VAL A 12 7.03 -10.62 -12.97
C VAL A 12 7.76 -9.40 -12.45
N LYS A 13 8.96 -9.13 -12.98
CA LYS A 13 9.68 -7.88 -12.73
C LYS A 13 9.27 -6.86 -13.78
N VAL A 14 8.61 -5.78 -13.35
CA VAL A 14 8.20 -4.68 -14.22
C VAL A 14 9.16 -3.51 -14.03
N VAL A 15 9.76 -3.04 -15.13
CA VAL A 15 10.53 -1.79 -15.15
C VAL A 15 9.60 -0.70 -15.66
N LEU A 16 9.45 0.37 -14.89
CA LEU A 16 8.58 1.49 -15.24
C LEU A 16 9.40 2.64 -15.80
N PRO A 17 8.84 3.48 -16.70
CA PRO A 17 9.60 4.54 -17.36
C PRO A 17 10.20 5.56 -16.41
N THR A 18 9.50 5.88 -15.31
CA THR A 18 9.97 6.86 -14.32
C THR A 18 9.64 6.45 -12.89
N ARG A 19 10.35 7.06 -11.94
CA ARG A 19 10.10 6.88 -10.50
C ARG A 19 8.69 7.33 -10.08
N ALA A 20 8.09 8.30 -10.78
CA ALA A 20 6.74 8.76 -10.51
C ALA A 20 5.69 7.67 -10.81
N HIS A 21 5.82 6.99 -11.95
CA HIS A 21 4.99 5.82 -12.29
C HIS A 21 5.14 4.71 -11.26
N TRP A 22 6.37 4.46 -10.81
CA TRP A 22 6.65 3.49 -9.75
C TRP A 22 5.96 3.82 -8.42
N ARG A 23 6.05 5.08 -7.96
CA ARG A 23 5.36 5.52 -6.75
C ARG A 23 3.84 5.38 -6.89
N ARG A 24 3.30 5.77 -8.05
CA ARG A 24 1.86 5.70 -8.33
C ARG A 24 1.35 4.25 -8.36
N ALA A 25 2.08 3.33 -8.97
CA ALA A 25 1.75 1.91 -9.00
C ALA A 25 1.68 1.31 -7.58
N LEU A 26 2.65 1.64 -6.72
CA LEU A 26 2.65 1.17 -5.33
C LEU A 26 1.53 1.78 -4.48
N ALA A 27 1.25 3.08 -4.65
CA ALA A 27 0.15 3.74 -3.94
C ALA A 27 -1.22 3.14 -4.30
N ASN A 28 -1.39 2.79 -5.58
CA ASN A 28 -2.63 2.21 -6.10
C ASN A 28 -2.74 0.70 -5.91
N ALA A 29 -1.65 0.01 -5.51
CA ALA A 29 -1.65 -1.45 -5.34
C ALA A 29 -2.75 -1.95 -4.38
N ARG A 30 -3.12 -1.14 -3.38
CA ARG A 30 -4.21 -1.47 -2.44
C ARG A 30 -5.58 -1.58 -3.11
N LEU A 31 -5.78 -0.90 -4.24
CA LEU A 31 -7.06 -0.86 -4.98
C LEU A 31 -7.31 -2.15 -5.76
N LEU A 32 -6.26 -2.91 -6.11
CA LEU A 32 -6.38 -4.18 -6.84
C LEU A 32 -7.27 -5.19 -6.10
N ARG A 33 -7.23 -5.17 -4.77
CA ARG A 33 -8.08 -6.04 -3.93
C ARG A 33 -9.57 -5.75 -4.08
N GLY A 34 -9.95 -4.49 -4.34
CA GLY A 34 -11.34 -4.10 -4.58
C GLY A 34 -11.77 -4.24 -6.03
N ALA A 35 -10.82 -4.37 -6.96
CA ALA A 35 -11.06 -4.45 -8.40
C ALA A 35 -11.17 -5.89 -8.94
N GLY A 36 -11.38 -6.88 -8.06
CA GLY A 36 -11.43 -8.31 -8.44
C GLY A 36 -10.07 -8.97 -8.68
N LEU A 37 -8.96 -8.26 -8.47
CA LEU A 37 -7.59 -8.76 -8.63
C LEU A 37 -6.94 -9.00 -7.25
N SER A 38 -7.65 -9.71 -6.36
CA SER A 38 -7.23 -9.92 -4.97
C SER A 38 -5.98 -10.79 -4.81
N ASN A 39 -5.70 -11.63 -5.80
CA ASN A 39 -4.52 -12.50 -5.90
C ASN A 39 -3.28 -11.78 -6.47
N VAL A 40 -3.42 -10.56 -6.99
CA VAL A 40 -2.32 -9.79 -7.57
C VAL A 40 -1.72 -8.86 -6.54
N PHE A 41 -0.42 -9.03 -6.26
CA PHE A 41 0.31 -8.21 -5.31
C PHE A 41 1.45 -7.46 -5.98
N ILE A 42 1.43 -6.13 -5.90
CA ILE A 42 2.54 -5.29 -6.32
C ILE A 42 3.42 -4.99 -5.11
N ARG A 43 4.71 -5.25 -5.23
CA ARG A 43 5.72 -4.94 -4.21
C ARG A 43 6.94 -4.30 -4.84
N ARG A 44 7.74 -3.64 -4.00
CA ARG A 44 9.05 -3.10 -4.39
C ARG A 44 9.99 -4.25 -4.73
N SER A 45 10.84 -4.07 -5.74
CA SER A 45 11.98 -4.95 -5.96
C SER A 45 13.02 -4.66 -4.88
N MET A 46 13.06 -5.50 -3.85
CA MET A 46 14.00 -5.43 -2.74
C MET A 46 14.89 -6.65 -2.75
N THR A 47 16.10 -6.51 -2.21
CA THR A 47 16.99 -7.64 -1.93
C THR A 47 16.37 -8.55 -0.87
N GLU A 48 16.94 -9.75 -0.69
CA GLU A 48 16.44 -10.68 0.32
C GLU A 48 16.61 -10.13 1.74
N ASP A 49 17.75 -9.49 2.01
CA ASP A 49 18.03 -8.90 3.32
C ASP A 49 17.10 -7.73 3.64
N GLU A 50 16.86 -6.85 2.67
CA GLU A 50 15.89 -5.76 2.80
C GLU A 50 14.47 -6.30 3.06
N ARG A 51 14.11 -7.42 2.41
CA ARG A 51 12.82 -8.08 2.61
C ARG A 51 12.68 -8.69 4.00
N LYS A 52 13.73 -9.34 4.52
CA LYS A 52 13.76 -9.88 5.89
C LYS A 52 13.57 -8.75 6.91
N ARG A 53 14.34 -7.68 6.79
CA ARG A 53 14.23 -6.48 7.64
C ARG A 53 12.83 -5.86 7.60
N GLU A 54 12.24 -5.69 6.41
CA GLU A 54 10.88 -5.15 6.29
C GLU A 54 9.83 -6.08 6.92
N SER A 55 10.02 -7.40 6.81
CA SER A 55 9.14 -8.39 7.43
C SER A 55 9.22 -8.33 8.96
N GLU A 56 10.43 -8.26 9.52
CA GLU A 56 10.66 -8.13 10.96
C GLU A 56 10.02 -6.87 11.53
N LEU A 57 10.20 -5.72 10.87
CA LEU A 57 9.57 -4.46 11.29
C LEU A 57 8.04 -4.54 11.28
N ARG A 58 7.46 -5.21 10.27
CA ARG A 58 6.01 -5.42 10.20
C ARG A 58 5.53 -6.39 11.27
N GLN A 59 6.33 -7.40 11.62
CA GLN A 59 6.02 -8.34 12.68
C GLN A 59 6.02 -7.63 14.04
N GLN A 60 7.05 -6.84 14.34
CA GLN A 60 7.11 -6.00 15.53
C GLN A 60 5.92 -5.01 15.60
N ALA A 61 5.54 -4.41 14.46
CA ALA A 61 4.36 -3.54 14.40
C ALA A 61 3.07 -4.29 14.73
N ARG A 62 2.92 -5.56 14.29
CA ARG A 62 1.75 -6.39 14.60
C ARG A 62 1.71 -6.74 16.08
N GLU A 63 2.82 -7.14 16.65
CA GLU A 63 2.94 -7.47 18.08
C GLU A 63 2.60 -6.26 18.96
N ARG A 64 3.15 -5.09 18.65
CA ARG A 64 2.87 -3.85 19.42
C ARG A 64 1.45 -3.30 19.23
N ASN A 65 0.74 -3.76 18.20
CA ASN A 65 -0.67 -3.45 17.96
C ASN A 65 -1.61 -4.55 18.45
N LYS A 66 -1.09 -5.71 18.91
CA LYS A 66 -1.90 -6.79 19.45
C LYS A 66 -2.58 -6.28 20.72
N GLY A 67 -3.90 -6.45 20.80
CA GLY A 67 -4.71 -5.97 21.93
C GLY A 67 -5.03 -4.47 21.91
N LYS A 68 -4.62 -3.71 20.88
CA LYS A 68 -5.04 -2.31 20.71
C LYS A 68 -6.22 -2.25 19.74
N THR A 69 -7.23 -1.46 20.09
CA THR A 69 -8.39 -1.18 19.24
C THR A 69 -8.00 -0.42 17.97
N LEU A 70 -6.97 0.41 18.06
CA LEU A 70 -6.43 1.19 16.96
C LEU A 70 -5.04 0.70 16.57
N ARG A 71 -4.76 0.75 15.27
CA ARG A 71 -3.44 0.45 14.71
C ARG A 71 -2.52 1.65 14.93
N VAL A 72 -1.77 1.66 16.03
CA VAL A 72 -0.93 2.80 16.45
C VAL A 72 0.51 2.68 15.94
N TRP A 73 1.05 1.48 15.78
CA TRP A 73 2.39 1.25 15.24
C TRP A 73 2.33 0.97 13.74
N VAL A 74 3.09 1.73 12.95
CA VAL A 74 3.11 1.63 11.48
C VAL A 74 4.54 1.67 10.97
N VAL A 75 4.86 0.82 10.00
CA VAL A 75 6.16 0.86 9.30
C VAL A 75 6.08 1.92 8.20
N TYR A 76 6.94 2.93 8.27
CA TYR A 76 7.07 3.99 7.25
C TYR A 76 8.53 4.22 6.92
N GLN A 77 8.87 4.26 5.62
CA GLN A 77 10.23 4.46 5.11
C GLN A 77 11.32 3.54 5.72
N GLY A 78 10.96 2.34 6.17
CA GLY A 78 11.93 1.41 6.78
C GLY A 78 12.12 1.60 8.29
N HIS A 79 11.31 2.44 8.92
CA HIS A 79 11.30 2.66 10.37
C HIS A 79 9.93 2.31 10.96
N LEU A 80 9.94 1.85 12.21
CA LEU A 80 8.73 1.59 12.99
C LEU A 80 8.31 2.87 13.71
N ASN A 81 7.22 3.48 13.27
CA ASN A 81 6.73 4.76 13.78
C ASN A 81 5.46 4.57 14.61
N TYR A 82 5.29 5.43 15.61
CA TYR A 82 4.11 5.48 16.47
C TYR A 82 3.17 6.61 16.03
N ARG A 83 1.86 6.36 15.99
CA ARG A 83 0.83 7.27 15.47
C ARG A 83 0.45 8.46 16.39
N THR A 84 1.35 8.98 17.20
CA THR A 84 1.16 10.32 17.83
C THR A 84 1.70 11.46 17.00
N ASP A 85 2.58 11.18 16.05
CA ASP A 85 3.28 12.20 15.25
C ASP A 85 2.43 12.71 14.06
N ALA A 86 1.13 12.39 14.05
CA ALA A 86 0.18 12.87 13.05
C ALA A 86 -0.37 14.28 13.37
N ARG A 87 0.42 15.14 14.01
CA ARG A 87 0.16 16.58 13.93
C ARG A 87 0.62 17.05 12.55
N GLU A 88 -0.38 17.30 11.71
CA GLU A 88 -0.28 18.14 10.51
C GLU A 88 0.58 17.59 9.36
N THR A 89 0.04 16.64 8.61
CA THR A 89 0.16 16.81 7.14
C THR A 89 -0.88 17.83 6.74
N SER A 90 -0.48 19.10 6.82
CA SER A 90 -1.18 20.22 6.22
C SER A 90 -1.51 19.92 4.75
N SER A 91 -2.75 20.25 4.38
CA SER A 91 -3.24 20.45 3.01
C SER A 91 -2.96 19.35 1.97
N GLY A 92 -3.83 18.35 1.97
CA GLY A 92 -4.06 17.46 0.81
C GLY A 92 -5.52 17.08 0.67
N ALA A 93 -6.44 17.94 1.13
CA ALA A 93 -7.86 17.80 0.88
C ALA A 93 -8.11 17.95 -0.62
N ARG A 94 -8.15 16.83 -1.35
CA ARG A 94 -8.94 16.75 -2.57
C ARG A 94 -10.39 16.57 -2.13
N SER A 95 -11.04 17.69 -1.82
CA SER A 95 -12.48 17.83 -1.96
C SER A 95 -12.80 17.58 -3.43
N ASN A 96 -13.41 16.45 -3.72
CA ASN A 96 -14.21 16.29 -4.94
C ASN A 96 -15.51 15.61 -4.51
N CYS A 97 -16.35 16.41 -3.84
CA CYS A 97 -17.77 16.16 -3.74
C CYS A 97 -18.41 16.92 -4.92
N PRO A 98 -18.89 16.27 -5.99
CA PRO A 98 -19.82 16.94 -6.87
C PRO A 98 -21.17 17.07 -6.15
N ASN A 99 -21.52 18.31 -5.81
CA ASN A 99 -22.88 18.69 -5.48
C ASN A 99 -23.80 18.29 -6.64
N LEU A 100 -24.67 17.30 -6.41
CA LEU A 100 -25.90 17.11 -7.19
C LEU A 100 -27.06 17.44 -6.25
N LEU A 101 -27.50 18.69 -6.31
CA LEU A 101 -28.79 19.11 -5.75
C LEU A 101 -29.93 18.37 -6.49
N PRO A 102 -31.00 17.97 -5.79
CA PRO A 102 -32.17 17.39 -6.45
C PRO A 102 -32.92 18.48 -7.23
N ALA A 103 -33.00 18.33 -8.55
CA ALA A 103 -33.87 19.17 -9.37
C ALA A 103 -35.34 18.88 -9.02
N LYS A 104 -36.04 19.90 -8.49
CA LYS A 104 -37.49 19.92 -8.37
C LYS A 104 -38.11 19.96 -9.77
N ARG A 105 -39.09 19.10 -10.01
CA ARG A 105 -40.02 19.16 -11.16
C ARG A 105 -41.00 20.33 -10.94
N PRO A 106 -41.32 21.10 -11.99
CA PRO A 106 -42.69 21.51 -12.27
C PRO A 106 -43.37 20.48 -13.18
#